data_AF-X1LPF7-F1
#
_entry.id   AF-X1LPF7-F1
#
_cell.length_a   1.000
_cell.length_b   1.000
_cell.length_c   1.000
_cell.angle_alpha   90.00
_cell.angle_beta   90.00
_cell.angle_gamma   90.00
#
_symmetry.space_group_name_H-M   'P 1'
#
loop_
_entity.id
_entity.type
_entity.pdbx_description
1 polymer ?
#
loop_
_entity_poly.entity_id
_entity_poly.type
_entity_poly.pdbx_seq_one_letter_code
_entity_poly.pdbx_strand_id
1 'polypeptide(L)' 'VFQDDRGNEYYALLSDFYIEKFFPKYLLNIIRREYATKSKSNQVLLEYLSVLHDTFQAKKKTKVKE' A
#
# COMPACT_ATOMS: atom_id res chain seq x y z
N VAL A 1 12.99 28.81 6.92
CA VAL A 1 13.00 28.56 8.38
C VAL A 1 11.81 29.31 8.94
N PHE A 2 10.90 28.64 9.64
CA PHE A 2 9.80 29.32 10.32
C PHE A 2 10.32 29.79 11.68
N GLN A 3 10.00 31.01 12.11
CA GLN A 3 10.48 31.56 13.37
C GLN A 3 9.31 32.21 14.12
N ASP A 4 9.24 32.01 15.43
CA ASP A 4 8.27 32.69 16.29
C ASP A 4 8.76 34.07 16.77
N ASP A 5 7.88 34.85 17.39
CA ASP A 5 8.19 36.17 17.96
C ASP A 5 9.21 36.12 19.11
N ARG A 6 9.55 34.92 19.59
CA ARG A 6 10.54 34.67 20.66
C ARG A 6 11.90 34.24 20.09
N GLY A 7 12.04 34.20 18.77
CA GLY A 7 13.27 33.87 18.06
C GLY A 7 13.54 32.37 17.92
N ASN A 8 12.60 31.49 18.27
CA ASN A 8 12.76 30.03 18.14
C ASN A 8 12.66 29.61 16.67
N GLU A 9 13.66 28.89 16.18
CA GLU A 9 13.69 28.40 14.80
C GLU A 9 13.03 27.02 14.69
N TYR A 10 12.06 26.91 13.80
CA TYR A 10 11.36 25.67 13.47
C TYR A 10 11.77 25.19 12.09
N TYR A 11 12.42 24.02 12.09
CA TYR A 11 12.76 23.27 10.90
C TYR A 11 11.62 22.30 10.59
N ALA A 12 10.72 22.70 9.69
CA ALA A 12 9.72 21.79 9.17
C ALA A 12 10.39 20.82 8.18
N LEU A 13 10.37 19.52 8.47
CA LEU A 13 10.73 18.48 7.51
C LEU A 13 9.69 18.51 6.38
N LEU A 14 10.08 19.01 5.21
CA LEU A 14 9.36 18.76 3.97
C LEU A 14 9.44 17.26 3.69
N SER A 15 8.42 16.51 4.09
CA SER A 15 8.22 15.13 3.66
C SER A 15 7.24 15.13 2.50
N ASP A 16 7.71 14.67 1.34
CA ASP A 16 6.85 14.33 0.22
C ASP A 16 6.04 13.08 0.59
N PHE A 17 4.84 13.27 1.14
CA PHE A 17 3.96 12.14 1.45
C PHE A 17 3.29 11.64 0.18
N TYR A 18 3.72 10.46 -0.29
CA TYR A 18 3.09 9.77 -1.42
C TYR A 18 1.86 9.00 -0.96
N ILE A 19 0.67 9.50 -1.28
CA ILE A 19 -0.61 8.83 -1.01
C ILE A 19 -1.18 8.34 -2.34
N GLU A 20 -1.12 7.03 -2.59
CA GLU A 20 -1.77 6.40 -3.74
C GLU A 20 -2.75 5.30 -3.31
N LYS A 21 -3.87 5.20 -4.02
CA LYS A 21 -4.79 4.04 -3.94
C LYS A 21 -4.12 2.83 -4.59
N PHE A 22 -3.26 2.15 -3.85
CA PHE A 22 -2.64 0.93 -4.31
C PHE A 22 -3.54 -0.28 -4.06
N PHE A 23 -4.02 -0.85 -5.15
CA PHE A 23 -4.95 -1.98 -5.24
C PHE A 23 -6.37 -1.74 -4.69
N PRO A 24 -7.38 -2.34 -5.33
CA PRO A 24 -8.73 -2.24 -4.80
C PRO A 24 -8.85 -3.00 -3.48
N LYS A 25 -9.18 -2.26 -2.41
CA LYS A 25 -9.48 -2.80 -1.07
C LYS A 25 -10.47 -3.99 -1.11
N TYR A 26 -11.31 -4.07 -2.16
CA TYR A 26 -12.28 -5.15 -2.32
C TYR A 26 -11.64 -6.54 -2.55
N LEU A 27 -10.49 -6.65 -3.25
CA LEU A 27 -9.88 -7.96 -3.55
C LEU A 27 -9.33 -8.65 -2.29
N LEU A 28 -8.63 -7.89 -1.45
CA LEU A 28 -8.16 -8.37 -0.15
C LEU A 28 -9.32 -8.73 0.79
N ASN A 29 -10.39 -7.93 0.78
CA ASN A 29 -11.59 -8.22 1.57
C ASN A 29 -12.27 -9.52 1.13
N ILE A 30 -12.29 -9.83 -0.17
CA ILE A 30 -12.81 -11.11 -0.68
C ILE A 30 -11.96 -12.27 -0.19
N ILE A 31 -10.63 -12.22 -0.35
CA ILE A 31 -9.72 -13.28 0.13
C ILE A 31 -9.88 -13.52 1.64
N ARG A 32 -10.00 -12.43 2.41
CA ARG A 32 -10.22 -12.51 3.87
C ARG A 32 -11.55 -13.15 4.22
N ARG A 33 -12.61 -12.84 3.46
CA ARG A 33 -13.93 -13.46 3.62
C ARG A 33 -13.88 -14.95 3.30
N GLU A 34 -13.29 -15.33 2.18
CA GLU A 34 -13.15 -16.74 1.75
C GLU A 34 -12.31 -17.57 2.74
N TYR A 35 -11.29 -16.95 3.34
CA TYR A 35 -10.51 -17.57 4.42
C TYR A 35 -11.36 -17.79 5.68
N ALA A 36 -12.14 -16.78 6.08
CA ALA A 36 -13.00 -16.85 7.27
C ALA A 36 -14.13 -17.87 7.11
N THR A 37 -14.70 -17.98 5.91
CA THR A 37 -15.74 -18.97 5.60
C THR A 37 -15.19 -20.37 5.33
N LYS A 38 -13.85 -20.55 5.29
CA LYS A 38 -13.18 -21.80 4.90
C LYS A 38 -13.69 -22.36 3.55
N SER A 39 -14.19 -21.49 2.69
CA SER A 39 -14.87 -21.88 1.44
C SER A 39 -13.90 -22.34 0.35
N LYS A 40 -12.60 -22.05 0.51
CA LYS A 40 -11.52 -22.46 -0.39
C LYS A 40 -10.37 -23.04 0.42
N SER A 41 -9.56 -23.90 -0.22
CA SER A 41 -8.36 -24.42 0.42
C SER A 41 -7.36 -23.29 0.67
N ASN A 42 -6.61 -23.38 1.77
CA ASN A 42 -5.60 -22.39 2.13
C ASN A 42 -4.56 -22.23 1.01
N GLN A 43 -4.20 -23.32 0.33
CA GLN A 43 -3.26 -23.32 -0.79
C GLN A 43 -3.72 -22.39 -1.93
N VAL A 44 -4.99 -22.48 -2.31
CA VAL A 44 -5.56 -21.62 -3.37
C VAL A 44 -5.54 -20.15 -2.95
N LEU A 45 -5.88 -19.84 -1.69
CA LEU A 45 -5.86 -18.46 -1.19
C LEU A 45 -4.44 -17.87 -1.17
N LEU A 46 -3.42 -18.69 -0.87
CA LEU A 46 -2.02 -18.29 -0.92
C LEU A 46 -1.56 -18.00 -2.35
N GLU A 47 -1.97 -18.82 -3.32
CA GLU A 47 -1.67 -18.58 -4.74
C GLU A 47 -2.32 -17.28 -5.24
N TYR A 48 -3.57 -17.01 -4.86
CA TYR A 48 -4.23 -15.73 -5.15
C TYR A 48 -3.46 -14.53 -4.58
N LEU A 49 -2.95 -14.65 -3.34
CA LEU A 49 -2.12 -13.60 -2.73
C LEU A 49 -0.78 -13.43 -3.44
N SER A 50 -0.16 -14.53 -3.90
CA SER A 50 1.09 -14.48 -4.67
C SER A 50 0.90 -13.76 -6.00
N VAL A 51 -0.15 -14.10 -6.75
CA VAL A 51 -0.46 -13.43 -8.03
C VAL A 51 -0.76 -11.94 -7.79
N LEU A 52 -1.47 -11.60 -6.72
CA LEU A 52 -1.71 -10.21 -6.33
C LEU A 52 -0.42 -9.46 -6.01
N HIS A 53 0.50 -10.10 -5.31
CA HIS A 53 1.81 -9.54 -5.01
C HIS A 53 2.63 -9.32 -6.29
N ASP A 54 2.67 -10.30 -7.19
CA ASP A 54 3.48 -10.21 -8.40
C ASP A 54 2.95 -9.15 -9.38
N THR A 55 1.63 -9.06 -9.53
CA THR A 55 0.97 -8.00 -10.31
C THR A 55 1.22 -6.60 -9.72
N PHE A 56 1.28 -6.49 -8.39
CA PHE A 56 1.69 -5.26 -7.70
C PHE A 56 3.14 -4.89 -8.00
N GLN A 57 4.07 -5.84 -7.87
CA GLN A 57 5.49 -5.59 -8.12
C GLN A 57 5.74 -5.22 -9.58
N ALA A 58 5.03 -5.85 -10.52
CA ALA A 58 5.08 -5.49 -11.93
C ALA A 58 4.66 -4.03 -12.17
N LYS A 59 3.53 -3.58 -11.60
CA LYS A 59 3.09 -2.18 -11.70
C LYS A 59 4.04 -1.19 -11.06
N LYS A 60 4.63 -1.52 -9.91
CA LYS A 60 5.62 -0.66 -9.24
C LYS A 60 6.84 -0.42 -10.12
N LYS A 61 7.32 -1.45 -10.83
CA LYS A 61 8.46 -1.32 -11.76
C LYS A 61 8.14 -0.44 -12.97
N THR A 62 6.89 -0.39 -13.42
CA THR A 62 6.46 0.46 -14.54
C THR A 62 6.50 1.95 -14.19
N LYS A 63 6.17 2.32 -12.95
CA LYS A 63 6.15 3.72 -12.50
C LYS A 63 7.53 4.36 -12.24
N VAL A 64 8.60 3.57 -12.19
CA VAL A 64 9.97 4.09 -11.96
C VAL A 64 10.61 4.58 -13.28
N LYS A 65 9.93 4.45 -14.42
CA LYS A 65 10.44 4.83 -15.75
C LYS A 65 9.85 6.12 -16.33
N GLU A 66 9.07 6.89 -15.56
CA GLU A 66 8.56 8.21 -15.97
C GLU A 66 9.22 9.34 -15.17
#